data_AF-A0A3B9CVY1-F1
#
_entry.id   AF-A0A3B9CVY1-F1
#
_cell.length_a   1.000
_cell.length_b   1.000
_cell.length_c   1.000
_cell.angle_alpha   90.00
_cell.angle_beta   90.00
_cell.angle_gamma   90.00
#
_symmetry.space_group_name_H-M   'P 1'
#
loop_
_entity.id
_entity.type
_entity.pdbx_description
1 polymer ?
#
loop_
_entity_poly.entity_id
_entity_poly.type
_entity_poly.pdbx_seq_one_letter_code
_entity_poly.pdbx_strand_id
1 'polypeptide(L)'
;PHEIQVGMLKRLRGTPITRHDENWEMNYSRNAPYEILSNRLLDFETVHRMRRFARYWDVFANSGNFVRTIPLLWESGSPFDRFDGFCEWLYQVEQRTHTIPLKMQVTRLFEYLTAELSLAEDRVAAVLLEDYQRGGRRDIPDVLRAWYDRTSDVRKTRQSLPRRQQRHLRE
;
A
#
# COMPACT_ATOMS: atom_id res chain seq x y z
N PRO A 1 -4.04 0.20 19.52
CA PRO A 1 -4.20 -0.96 18.61
C PRO A 1 -3.86 -0.53 17.17
N HIS A 2 -2.65 -0.82 16.69
CA HIS A 2 -2.07 -0.19 15.49
C HIS A 2 -2.05 -1.04 14.22
N GLU A 3 -2.43 -2.32 14.30
CA GLU A 3 -2.39 -3.26 13.17
C GLU A 3 -3.74 -3.98 13.02
N ILE A 4 -4.09 -4.30 11.77
CA ILE A 4 -5.28 -5.09 11.45
C ILE A 4 -4.82 -6.44 10.91
N GLN A 5 -5.27 -7.53 11.53
CA GLN A 5 -4.97 -8.88 11.07
C GLN A 5 -6.07 -9.38 10.15
N VAL A 6 -5.74 -9.52 8.86
CA VAL A 6 -6.60 -10.15 7.86
C VAL A 6 -6.03 -11.52 7.53
N GLY A 7 -6.85 -12.56 7.62
CA GLY A 7 -6.40 -13.93 7.40
C GLY A 7 -7.52 -14.83 6.88
N MET A 8 -7.15 -15.87 6.15
CA MET A 8 -8.11 -16.84 5.63
C MET A 8 -8.43 -17.90 6.68
N LEU A 9 -9.68 -18.36 6.65
CA LEU A 9 -10.11 -19.49 7.47
C LEU A 9 -9.30 -20.75 7.10
N LYS A 10 -8.75 -21.40 8.12
CA LYS A 10 -8.03 -22.67 8.03
C LYS A 10 -8.88 -23.78 8.65
N ARG A 11 -8.92 -24.94 7.99
CA ARG A 11 -9.55 -26.12 8.58
C ARG A 11 -8.56 -26.82 9.50
N LEU A 12 -8.87 -26.84 10.79
CA LEU A 12 -8.19 -27.68 11.77
C LEU A 12 -8.96 -28.98 11.95
N ARG A 13 -8.25 -30.11 12.02
CA ARG A 13 -8.86 -31.44 12.21
C ARG A 13 -9.61 -31.48 13.54
N GLY A 14 -10.80 -32.09 13.54
CA GLY A 14 -11.62 -32.27 14.74
C GLY A 14 -12.40 -31.04 15.21
N THR A 15 -12.44 -29.95 14.43
CA THR A 15 -13.16 -28.74 14.82
C THR A 15 -14.66 -28.80 14.48
N PRO A 16 -15.55 -28.22 15.31
CA PRO A 16 -17.00 -28.25 15.09
C PRO A 16 -17.46 -27.60 13.79
N ILE A 17 -16.64 -26.75 13.16
CA ILE A 17 -16.97 -26.09 11.89
C ILE A 17 -17.25 -27.09 10.77
N THR A 18 -16.70 -28.31 10.86
CA THR A 18 -16.91 -29.41 9.90
C THR A 18 -18.38 -29.76 9.70
N ARG A 19 -19.25 -29.53 10.70
CA ARG A 19 -20.71 -29.75 10.59
C ARG A 19 -21.39 -28.85 9.54
N HIS A 20 -20.67 -27.85 9.05
CA HIS A 20 -21.14 -26.89 8.05
C HIS A 20 -20.57 -27.19 6.65
N ASP A 21 -19.69 -28.19 6.49
CA ASP A 21 -18.99 -28.42 5.23
C ASP A 21 -19.95 -28.72 4.07
N GLU A 22 -20.94 -29.59 4.27
CA GLU A 22 -21.94 -29.94 3.24
C GLU A 22 -22.88 -28.77 2.94
N ASN A 23 -23.52 -28.20 3.96
CA ASN A 23 -24.52 -27.12 3.81
C ASN A 23 -23.97 -25.84 3.15
N TRP A 24 -22.66 -25.61 3.27
CA TRP A 24 -21.98 -24.45 2.71
C TRP A 24 -21.00 -24.81 1.61
N GLU A 25 -20.98 -26.07 1.15
CA GLU A 25 -20.10 -26.54 0.08
C GLU A 25 -18.63 -26.14 0.32
N MET A 26 -18.17 -26.29 1.57
CA MET A 26 -16.86 -25.82 1.99
C MET A 26 -15.76 -26.65 1.31
N ASN A 27 -15.00 -26.00 0.44
CA ASN A 27 -13.86 -26.59 -0.24
C ASN A 27 -12.57 -26.10 0.41
N TYR A 28 -11.67 -27.00 0.79
CA TYR A 28 -10.39 -26.67 1.43
C TYR A 28 -9.22 -27.28 0.67
N SER A 29 -8.06 -26.63 0.75
CA SER A 29 -6.79 -27.16 0.24
C SER A 29 -6.48 -28.51 0.88
N ARG A 30 -6.03 -29.48 0.08
CA ARG A 30 -5.52 -30.77 0.56
C ARG A 30 -4.14 -30.66 1.20
N ASN A 31 -3.42 -29.58 0.90
CA ASN A 31 -2.09 -29.31 1.44
C ASN A 31 -2.21 -28.37 2.65
N ALA A 32 -1.37 -28.59 3.66
CA ALA A 32 -1.21 -27.66 4.76
C ALA A 32 -0.88 -26.25 4.20
N PRO A 33 -1.43 -25.16 4.76
CA PRO A 33 -2.17 -25.07 6.02
C PRO A 33 -3.71 -25.28 5.91
N TYR A 34 -4.20 -26.03 4.91
CA TYR A 34 -5.61 -26.42 4.74
C TYR A 34 -6.60 -25.23 4.71
N GLU A 35 -6.22 -24.18 4.00
CA GLU A 35 -7.06 -22.99 3.84
C GLU A 35 -8.28 -23.27 2.95
N ILE A 36 -9.36 -22.53 3.18
CA ILE A 36 -10.55 -22.55 2.33
C ILE A 36 -10.21 -22.13 0.89
N LEU A 37 -10.67 -22.89 -0.11
CA LEU A 37 -10.52 -22.58 -1.53
C LEU A 37 -11.77 -21.90 -2.08
N SER A 38 -12.95 -22.34 -1.67
CA SER A 38 -14.25 -21.77 -2.04
C SER A 38 -15.33 -22.27 -1.08
N ASN A 39 -16.51 -21.66 -1.15
CA ASN A 39 -17.74 -22.16 -0.54
C ASN A 39 -18.95 -21.74 -1.39
N ARG A 40 -20.16 -22.06 -0.93
CA ARG A 40 -21.42 -21.73 -1.59
C ARG A 40 -21.62 -20.24 -1.90
N LEU A 41 -20.97 -19.34 -1.16
CA LEU A 41 -21.10 -17.88 -1.33
C LEU A 41 -19.89 -17.24 -2.03
N LEU A 42 -18.72 -17.85 -1.90
CA LEU A 42 -17.45 -17.29 -2.35
C LEU A 42 -16.77 -18.29 -3.28
N ASP A 43 -16.67 -17.94 -4.55
CA ASP A 43 -15.95 -18.73 -5.53
C ASP A 43 -14.43 -18.67 -5.29
N PHE A 44 -13.72 -19.51 -6.06
CA PHE A 44 -12.27 -19.64 -5.94
C PHE A 44 -11.54 -18.30 -6.18
N GLU A 45 -11.99 -17.53 -7.17
CA GLU A 45 -11.39 -16.26 -7.53
C GLU A 45 -11.54 -15.23 -6.41
N THR A 46 -12.74 -15.12 -5.82
CA THR A 46 -13.00 -14.22 -4.71
C THR A 46 -12.15 -14.55 -3.50
N VAL A 47 -12.07 -15.83 -3.12
CA VAL A 47 -11.22 -16.27 -1.99
C VAL A 47 -9.74 -16.00 -2.30
N HIS A 48 -9.30 -16.12 -3.55
CA HIS A 48 -7.94 -15.80 -3.94
C HIS A 48 -7.64 -14.29 -3.93
N ARG A 49 -8.59 -13.44 -4.36
CA ARG A 49 -8.52 -11.98 -4.20
C ARG A 49 -8.40 -11.58 -2.73
N MET A 50 -9.21 -12.16 -1.84
CA MET A 50 -9.12 -11.93 -0.40
C MET A 50 -7.76 -12.32 0.18
N ARG A 51 -7.15 -13.42 -0.31
CA ARG A 51 -5.78 -13.78 0.07
C ARG A 51 -4.77 -12.72 -0.36
N ARG A 52 -4.86 -12.23 -1.59
CA ARG A 52 -3.99 -11.16 -2.09
C ARG A 52 -4.13 -9.91 -1.24
N PHE A 53 -5.36 -9.50 -0.98
CA PHE A 53 -5.65 -8.38 -0.08
C PHE A 53 -4.95 -8.54 1.27
N ALA A 54 -5.12 -9.68 1.94
CA ALA A 54 -4.52 -9.94 3.24
C ALA A 54 -2.98 -9.82 3.21
N ARG A 55 -2.35 -10.34 2.14
CA ARG A 55 -0.89 -10.28 1.97
C ARG A 55 -0.39 -8.86 1.72
N TYR A 56 -1.05 -8.12 0.83
CA TYR A 56 -0.64 -6.75 0.55
C TYR A 56 -0.95 -5.81 1.72
N TRP A 57 -2.03 -6.05 2.47
CA TRP A 57 -2.30 -5.31 3.69
C TRP A 57 -1.14 -5.42 4.69
N ASP A 58 -0.62 -6.62 4.88
CA ASP A 58 0.55 -6.86 5.73
C ASP A 58 1.80 -6.09 5.23
N VAL A 59 2.10 -6.19 3.94
CA VAL A 59 3.28 -5.57 3.31
C VAL A 59 3.21 -4.03 3.33
N PHE A 60 2.05 -3.44 3.08
CA PHE A 60 1.92 -2.00 2.86
C PHE A 60 1.34 -1.26 4.06
N ALA A 61 0.27 -1.76 4.66
CA ALA A 61 -0.42 -1.09 5.75
C ALA A 61 0.19 -1.44 7.12
N ASN A 62 0.46 -2.71 7.39
CA ASN A 62 1.00 -3.14 8.69
C ASN A 62 2.52 -2.97 8.81
N SER A 63 3.27 -2.83 7.70
CA SER A 63 4.74 -2.73 7.76
C SER A 63 5.26 -1.49 8.48
N GLY A 64 4.40 -0.50 8.72
CA GLY A 64 4.77 0.77 9.32
C GLY A 64 5.69 1.63 8.45
N ASN A 65 5.99 1.25 7.20
CA ASN A 65 6.81 2.06 6.32
C ASN A 65 6.04 3.25 5.72
N PHE A 66 4.72 3.14 5.57
CA PHE A 66 3.91 4.05 4.74
C PHE A 66 2.74 4.68 5.51
N VAL A 67 2.96 5.10 6.75
CA VAL A 67 1.89 5.55 7.66
C VAL A 67 1.17 6.80 7.14
N ARG A 68 1.86 7.67 6.39
CA ARG A 68 1.23 8.86 5.80
C ARG A 68 0.76 8.62 4.36
N THR A 69 1.43 7.74 3.64
CA THR A 69 1.15 7.46 2.23
C THR A 69 -0.10 6.60 2.06
N ILE A 70 -0.28 5.57 2.90
CA ILE A 70 -1.41 4.64 2.77
C ILE A 70 -2.78 5.34 2.87
N PRO A 71 -3.00 6.31 3.79
CA PRO A 71 -4.21 7.11 3.80
C PRO A 71 -4.53 7.85 2.50
N LEU A 72 -3.53 8.14 1.66
CA LEU A 72 -3.74 8.79 0.36
C LEU A 72 -4.57 7.92 -0.60
N LEU A 73 -4.55 6.60 -0.43
CA LEU A 73 -5.31 5.67 -1.28
C LEU A 73 -6.83 5.90 -1.19
N TRP A 74 -7.32 6.37 -0.04
CA TRP A 74 -8.76 6.41 0.26
C TRP A 74 -9.28 7.76 0.69
N GLU A 75 -8.63 8.84 0.27
CA GLU A 75 -9.16 10.19 0.51
C GLU A 75 -10.53 10.43 -0.13
N SER A 76 -10.84 9.68 -1.19
CA SER A 76 -12.06 9.81 -1.98
C SER A 76 -12.89 8.53 -2.04
N GLY A 77 -12.97 7.75 -0.96
CA GLY A 77 -13.87 6.59 -0.92
C GLY A 77 -13.68 5.68 0.28
N SER A 78 -14.27 4.49 0.19
CA SER A 78 -14.11 3.43 1.20
C SER A 78 -12.66 2.97 1.27
N PRO A 79 -12.04 2.90 2.47
CA PRO A 79 -10.69 2.34 2.62
C PRO A 79 -10.56 0.91 2.10
N PHE A 80 -11.62 0.11 2.26
CA PHE A 80 -11.62 -1.27 1.76
C PHE A 80 -11.58 -1.29 0.22
N ASP A 81 -12.54 -0.65 -0.45
CA ASP A 81 -12.65 -0.70 -1.91
C ASP A 81 -11.42 -0.10 -2.60
N ARG A 82 -10.86 0.97 -2.01
CA ARG A 82 -9.68 1.66 -2.53
C ARG A 82 -8.42 0.81 -2.37
N PHE A 83 -8.23 0.19 -1.21
CA PHE A 83 -7.07 -0.69 -1.00
C PHE A 83 -7.18 -1.98 -1.83
N ASP A 84 -8.38 -2.52 -1.98
CA ASP A 84 -8.64 -3.69 -2.81
C ASP A 84 -8.41 -3.39 -4.30
N GLY A 85 -8.81 -2.20 -4.78
CA GLY A 85 -8.44 -1.71 -6.11
C GLY A 85 -6.93 -1.59 -6.32
N PHE A 86 -6.20 -1.10 -5.32
CA PHE A 86 -4.73 -1.09 -5.33
C PHE A 86 -4.15 -2.50 -5.38
N CYS A 87 -4.70 -3.45 -4.62
CA CYS A 87 -4.26 -4.85 -4.62
C CYS A 87 -4.40 -5.50 -6.01
N GLU A 88 -5.53 -5.28 -6.68
CA GLU A 88 -5.76 -5.82 -8.02
C GLU A 88 -4.80 -5.22 -9.03
N TRP A 89 -4.65 -3.89 -9.05
CA TRP A 89 -3.68 -3.23 -9.92
C TRP A 89 -2.25 -3.71 -9.68
N LEU A 90 -1.83 -3.77 -8.41
CA LEU A 90 -0.48 -4.18 -8.04
C LEU A 90 -0.19 -5.62 -8.48
N TYR A 91 -1.17 -6.51 -8.34
CA TYR A 91 -1.01 -7.89 -8.78
C TYR A 91 -0.83 -7.99 -10.31
N GLN A 92 -1.55 -7.18 -11.09
CA GLN A 92 -1.36 -7.16 -12.55
C GLN A 92 0.05 -6.73 -12.95
N VAL A 93 0.64 -5.75 -12.23
CA VAL A 93 1.98 -5.22 -12.53
C VAL A 93 3.10 -6.10 -11.99
N GLU A 94 2.97 -6.62 -10.77
CA GLU A 94 4.03 -7.37 -10.09
C GLU A 94 3.97 -8.89 -10.32
N GLN A 95 2.78 -9.45 -10.59
CA GLN A 95 2.53 -10.90 -10.71
C GLN A 95 3.03 -11.72 -9.50
N ARG A 96 3.22 -11.07 -8.35
CA ARG A 96 3.67 -11.66 -7.09
C ARG A 96 3.03 -10.96 -5.89
N THR A 97 2.82 -11.73 -4.83
CA THR A 97 2.15 -11.27 -3.60
C THR A 97 3.10 -11.14 -2.39
N HIS A 98 4.35 -11.55 -2.55
CA HIS A 98 5.36 -11.57 -1.49
C HIS A 98 6.71 -11.06 -2.01
N THR A 99 7.58 -10.65 -1.10
CA THR A 99 8.96 -10.25 -1.41
C THR A 99 9.05 -9.09 -2.40
N ILE A 100 8.17 -8.09 -2.27
CA ILE A 100 8.30 -6.83 -3.01
C ILE A 100 9.33 -5.98 -2.26
N PRO A 101 10.50 -5.64 -2.84
CA PRO A 101 11.51 -4.84 -2.15
C PRO A 101 10.98 -3.44 -1.82
N LEU A 102 11.38 -2.85 -0.69
CA LEU A 102 10.87 -1.55 -0.25
C LEU A 102 10.99 -0.44 -1.30
N LYS A 103 12.10 -0.37 -2.05
CA LYS A 103 12.24 0.61 -3.13
C LYS A 103 11.20 0.42 -4.23
N MET A 104 10.86 -0.84 -4.54
CA MET A 104 9.79 -1.15 -5.47
C MET A 104 8.41 -0.80 -4.88
N GLN A 105 8.19 -1.02 -3.58
CA GLN A 105 6.96 -0.60 -2.91
C GLN A 105 6.75 0.91 -3.03
N VAL A 106 7.81 1.72 -2.85
CA VAL A 106 7.77 3.18 -3.09
C VAL A 106 7.41 3.49 -4.54
N THR A 107 8.06 2.85 -5.50
CA THR A 107 7.76 3.03 -6.93
C THR A 107 6.30 2.72 -7.24
N ARG A 108 5.77 1.60 -6.76
CA ARG A 108 4.38 1.19 -7.02
C ARG A 108 3.35 2.09 -6.36
N LEU A 109 3.63 2.55 -5.14
CA LEU A 109 2.76 3.54 -4.49
C LEU A 109 2.79 4.87 -5.24
N PHE A 110 3.96 5.33 -5.68
CA PHE A 110 4.06 6.56 -6.45
C PHE A 110 3.25 6.45 -7.74
N GLU A 111 3.50 5.42 -8.55
CA GLU A 111 2.81 5.17 -9.82
C GLU A 111 1.29 5.06 -9.64
N TYR A 112 0.82 4.27 -8.67
CA TYR A 112 -0.62 4.11 -8.47
C TYR A 112 -1.30 5.41 -8.04
N LEU A 113 -0.70 6.14 -7.10
CA LEU A 113 -1.28 7.37 -6.58
C LEU A 113 -1.30 8.49 -7.64
N THR A 114 -0.32 8.54 -8.54
CA THR A 114 -0.23 9.61 -9.56
C THR A 114 -0.93 9.24 -10.87
N ALA A 115 -0.76 8.01 -11.36
CA ALA A 115 -1.33 7.60 -12.64
C ALA A 115 -2.79 7.14 -12.50
N GLU A 116 -3.10 6.30 -11.51
CA GLU A 116 -4.46 5.73 -11.36
C GLU A 116 -5.38 6.67 -10.56
N LEU A 117 -4.87 7.26 -9.47
CA LEU A 117 -5.67 8.18 -8.64
C LEU A 117 -5.52 9.65 -9.02
N SER A 118 -4.65 9.98 -9.99
CA SER A 118 -4.45 11.36 -10.48
C SER A 118 -4.11 12.37 -9.37
N LEU A 119 -3.45 11.92 -8.29
CA LEU A 119 -2.99 12.82 -7.24
C LEU A 119 -1.77 13.60 -7.71
N ALA A 120 -1.64 14.85 -7.22
CA ALA A 120 -0.53 15.71 -7.56
C ALA A 120 0.83 15.07 -7.20
N GLU A 121 1.70 14.88 -8.19
CA GLU A 121 3.02 14.25 -8.02
C GLU A 121 3.83 14.90 -6.90
N ASP A 122 3.83 16.24 -6.82
CA ASP A 122 4.59 16.97 -5.81
C ASP A 122 4.17 16.61 -4.38
N ARG A 123 2.88 16.35 -4.19
CA ARG A 123 2.32 15.96 -2.90
C ARG A 123 2.67 14.51 -2.59
N VAL A 124 2.45 13.60 -3.53
CA VAL A 124 2.71 12.17 -3.37
C VAL A 124 4.19 11.92 -3.09
N ALA A 125 5.08 12.54 -3.87
CA ALA A 125 6.52 12.41 -3.70
C ALA A 125 7.00 12.92 -2.34
N ALA A 126 6.48 14.05 -1.87
CA ALA A 126 6.82 14.59 -0.55
C ALA A 126 6.44 13.61 0.56
N VAL A 127 5.20 13.11 0.55
CA VAL A 127 4.70 12.19 1.58
C VAL A 127 5.46 10.86 1.57
N LEU A 128 5.69 10.29 0.38
CA LEU A 128 6.45 9.05 0.22
C LEU A 128 7.89 9.19 0.71
N LEU A 129 8.55 10.31 0.40
CA LEU A 129 9.92 10.53 0.84
C LEU A 129 10.00 10.65 2.36
N GLU A 130 9.07 11.39 2.98
CA GLU A 130 8.99 11.50 4.44
C GLU A 130 8.81 10.13 5.10
N ASP A 131 7.87 9.33 4.62
CA ASP A 131 7.62 7.96 5.10
C ASP A 131 8.86 7.06 4.93
N TYR A 132 9.51 7.12 3.76
CA TYR A 132 10.72 6.36 3.45
C TYR A 132 11.89 6.70 4.39
N GLN A 133 12.13 7.99 4.62
CA GLN A 133 13.21 8.51 5.46
C GLN A 133 12.94 8.34 6.95
N ARG A 134 11.67 8.24 7.37
CA ARG A 134 11.31 7.95 8.77
C ARG A 134 11.92 6.64 9.27
N GLY A 135 12.19 5.69 8.38
CA GLY A 135 12.93 4.47 8.68
C GLY A 135 14.45 4.64 8.79
N GLY A 136 14.97 5.87 8.89
CA GLY A 136 16.40 6.18 9.03
C GLY A 136 17.20 6.17 7.72
N ARG A 137 16.53 6.06 6.57
CA ARG A 137 17.16 5.97 5.24
C ARG A 137 17.54 7.36 4.74
N ARG A 138 18.71 7.46 4.11
CA ARG A 138 19.25 8.73 3.59
C ARG A 138 19.31 8.78 2.07
N ASP A 139 19.26 7.63 1.41
CA ASP A 139 19.18 7.56 -0.03
C ASP A 139 17.79 7.98 -0.52
N ILE A 140 17.73 8.38 -1.80
CA ILE A 140 16.49 8.79 -2.46
C ILE A 140 16.13 7.70 -3.47
N PRO A 141 14.92 7.12 -3.40
CA PRO A 141 14.41 6.20 -4.42
C PRO A 141 14.42 6.85 -5.81
N ASP A 142 14.79 6.08 -6.84
CA ASP A 142 15.02 6.63 -8.19
C ASP A 142 13.78 7.32 -8.76
N VAL A 143 12.59 6.78 -8.51
CA VAL A 143 11.30 7.35 -8.90
C VAL A 143 11.05 8.76 -8.31
N LEU A 144 11.67 9.07 -7.17
CA LEU A 144 11.53 10.36 -6.49
C LEU A 144 12.69 11.32 -6.78
N ARG A 145 13.75 10.87 -7.48
CA ARG A 145 14.99 11.63 -7.68
C ARG A 145 14.74 12.95 -8.41
N ALA A 146 14.04 12.90 -9.54
CA ALA A 146 13.76 14.08 -10.36
C ALA A 146 12.97 15.15 -9.59
N TRP A 147 11.97 14.72 -8.80
CA TRP A 147 11.22 15.60 -7.92
C TRP A 147 12.09 16.20 -6.81
N TYR A 148 12.93 15.38 -6.18
CA TYR A 148 13.80 15.78 -5.08
C TYR A 148 14.84 16.82 -5.51
N ASP A 149 15.47 16.64 -6.67
CA ASP A 149 16.49 17.57 -7.17
C ASP A 149 15.87 18.93 -7.50
N ARG A 150 14.72 18.95 -8.20
CA ARG A 150 13.95 20.17 -8.49
C ARG A 150 13.56 20.94 -7.22
N THR A 151 13.06 20.25 -6.20
CA THR A 151 12.65 20.91 -4.94
C THR A 151 13.83 21.33 -4.06
N SER A 152 14.93 20.59 -4.10
CA SER A 152 16.15 20.92 -3.35
C SER A 152 16.82 22.18 -3.87
N ASP A 153 16.87 22.37 -5.19
CA ASP A 153 17.44 23.58 -5.79
C ASP A 153 16.62 24.82 -5.47
N VAL A 154 15.27 24.74 -5.56
CA VAL A 154 14.39 25.84 -5.15
C VAL A 154 14.59 26.21 -3.68
N ARG A 155 14.77 25.23 -2.79
CA ARG A 155 15.05 25.49 -1.36
C ARG A 155 16.41 26.19 -1.16
N LYS A 156 17.46 25.76 -1.85
CA LYS A 156 18.79 26.39 -1.79
C LYS A 156 18.73 27.83 -2.30
N THR A 157 18.07 28.09 -3.43
CA THR A 157 17.88 29.44 -3.98
C THR A 157 17.09 30.33 -3.04
N ARG A 158 16.04 29.82 -2.38
CA ARG A 158 15.25 30.59 -1.41
C ARG A 158 16.02 30.93 -0.14
N GLN A 159 16.93 30.05 0.29
CA GLN A 159 17.81 30.28 1.44
C GLN A 159 18.98 31.22 1.12
N SER A 160 19.42 31.29 -0.13
CA SER A 160 20.51 32.17 -0.58
C SER A 160 20.06 33.59 -0.92
N LEU A 161 18.75 33.88 -0.98
CA LEU A 161 18.25 35.25 -1.17
C LEU A 161 18.61 36.14 0.05
N PRO A 162 19.38 37.23 -0.13
CA PRO A 162 19.77 38.09 0.97
C PRO A 162 18.56 38.76 1.63
N ARG A 163 18.53 38.77 2.97
CA ARG A 163 17.49 39.40 3.84
C ARG A 163 17.20 40.90 3.58
N ARG A 164 17.89 41.56 2.65
CA ARG A 164 17.86 43.02 2.45
C ARG A 164 16.69 43.55 1.59
N GLN A 165 15.87 42.72 0.95
CA GLN A 165 14.75 43.19 0.11
C GLN A 165 13.34 42.93 0.67
N GLN A 166 13.21 42.39 1.88
CA GLN A 166 11.88 42.21 2.51
C GLN A 166 11.32 43.48 3.18
N ARG A 167 12.04 44.60 3.16
CA ARG A 167 11.68 45.82 3.91
C ARG A 167 11.19 47.00 3.06
N HIS A 168 11.20 46.90 1.72
CA HIS A 168 10.72 47.96 0.80
C HIS A 168 9.44 47.55 0.04
N LEU A 169 8.50 46.86 0.70
CA LEU A 169 7.16 46.56 0.16
C LEU A 169 6.04 46.96 1.13
N ARG A 170 6.38 47.80 2.13
CA ARG A 170 5.45 48.42 3.06
C ARG A 170 5.85 49.88 3.26
N GLU A 171 5.71 50.69 2.22
CA GLU A 171 5.45 52.13 2.31
C GLU A 171 4.38 52.48 1.27
#